data_AF-A0A6B1KG02-F1
#
_entry.id   AF-A0A6B1KG02-F1
#
_cell.length_a   1.000
_cell.length_b   1.000
_cell.length_c   1.000
_cell.angle_alpha   90.00
_cell.angle_beta   90.00
_cell.angle_gamma   90.00
#
_symmetry.space_group_name_H-M   'P 1'
#
loop_
_entity.id
_entity.type
_entity.pdbx_description
1 polymer ?
#
loop_
_entity_poly.entity_id
_entity_poly.type
_entity_poly.pdbx_seq_one_letter_code
_entity_poly.pdbx_strand_id
1 'polypeptide(L)'
;MGGSGGVAVMVAGLVLAVGGCGDGGTDGRAAKSSAEPEPTRSPSSSSAELVEWVGDMCESTVALENLRKGSAADLKEIQNSDDGTGMLAHAHALSYLSTTPADVETVAGDLEALGASGVPAADRLRDALRKKVRRVANELGARPPAVGLEYAESTVADVDEQVQSLTPPEPDLPALTEKIPRLAAAYEQAEQCAPGWKPDGSSGEGDSPAPDPTGPLPKAADGKNYAACSDGACEVLVTSTADITAKGTNVHVIVSDDSVTFQSGGGVMQFGGAGGEAGFGNGLKATVVAHDKDGAVLRFGLS
;
A
#
# COMPACT_ATOMS: atom_id res chain seq x y z
N MET A 1 11.66 47.27 13.05
CA MET A 1 13.11 47.53 13.05
C MET A 1 13.82 46.19 13.10
N GLY A 2 14.64 45.89 12.09
CA GLY A 2 15.64 44.79 12.05
C GLY A 2 15.05 43.38 11.86
N GLY A 3 15.49 42.56 10.92
CA GLY A 3 16.55 42.71 9.93
C GLY A 3 16.52 41.51 8.99
N SER A 4 16.74 41.76 7.70
CA SER A 4 16.88 40.77 6.64
C SER A 4 18.19 40.01 6.78
N GLY A 5 18.15 38.69 6.68
CA GLY A 5 19.32 37.83 6.53
C GLY A 5 19.21 37.02 5.25
N GLY A 6 19.87 37.47 4.18
CA GLY A 6 20.03 36.72 2.94
C GLY A 6 21.09 35.64 3.08
N VAL A 7 20.86 34.48 2.47
CA VAL A 7 21.85 33.41 2.37
C VAL A 7 22.32 33.34 0.91
N ALA A 8 23.63 33.51 0.75
CA ALA A 8 24.34 33.53 -0.52
C ALA A 8 24.51 32.12 -1.10
N VAL A 9 24.33 32.03 -2.42
CA VAL A 9 24.63 30.87 -3.25
C VAL A 9 26.13 30.80 -3.52
N MET A 10 26.76 29.65 -3.29
CA MET A 10 28.11 29.33 -3.78
C MET A 10 28.00 28.21 -4.83
N VAL A 11 28.19 28.58 -6.09
CA VAL A 11 28.42 27.65 -7.21
C VAL A 11 29.93 27.45 -7.33
N ALA A 12 30.43 26.26 -6.99
CA ALA A 12 31.78 25.85 -7.32
C ALA A 12 31.73 24.98 -8.58
N GLY A 13 32.03 25.60 -9.73
CA GLY A 13 32.34 24.88 -10.95
C GLY A 13 33.77 24.32 -10.88
N LEU A 14 33.94 23.05 -11.25
CA LEU A 14 35.24 22.46 -11.51
C LEU A 14 35.30 22.03 -12.98
N VAL A 15 36.30 22.55 -13.69
CA VAL A 15 36.62 22.24 -15.09
C VAL A 15 38.02 21.59 -15.13
N LEU A 16 38.21 20.73 -16.14
CA LEU A 16 39.45 20.28 -16.80
C LEU A 16 40.13 18.99 -16.30
N ALA A 17 40.21 18.01 -17.20
CA ALA A 17 41.50 17.50 -17.69
C ALA A 17 41.35 16.84 -19.09
N VAL A 18 42.05 17.42 -20.06
CA VAL A 18 42.31 16.90 -21.41
C VAL A 18 43.69 16.23 -21.40
N GLY A 19 43.82 15.06 -22.02
CA GLY A 19 45.06 14.34 -22.29
C GLY A 19 44.74 12.85 -22.56
N GLY A 20 45.29 12.14 -23.54
CA GLY A 20 46.46 12.44 -24.36
C GLY A 20 46.40 11.74 -25.72
N CYS A 21 47.19 12.32 -26.62
CA CYS A 21 47.57 11.82 -27.93
C CYS A 21 48.55 10.65 -27.76
N GLY A 22 48.34 9.54 -28.47
CA GLY A 22 49.25 8.40 -28.53
C GLY A 22 49.39 7.93 -29.97
N ASP A 23 50.36 8.51 -30.68
CA ASP A 23 50.83 8.10 -32.00
C ASP A 23 52.00 7.11 -31.81
N GLY A 24 52.00 6.00 -32.55
CA GLY A 24 53.04 4.98 -32.45
C GLY A 24 52.70 3.72 -33.24
N GLY A 25 53.02 3.74 -34.53
CA GLY A 25 52.69 2.70 -35.50
C GLY A 25 53.46 1.38 -35.38
N THR A 26 53.07 0.41 -36.22
CA THR A 26 53.95 -0.54 -36.92
C THR A 26 53.14 -1.25 -38.02
N ASP A 27 53.70 -1.23 -39.23
CA ASP A 27 53.27 -2.03 -40.37
C ASP A 27 53.41 -3.53 -40.09
N GLY A 28 52.40 -4.32 -40.46
CA GLY A 28 52.43 -5.75 -40.19
C GLY A 28 51.30 -6.57 -40.79
N ARG A 29 51.40 -6.80 -42.10
CA ARG A 29 51.04 -8.08 -42.77
C ARG A 29 49.55 -8.39 -42.98
N ALA A 30 49.19 -8.41 -44.26
CA ALA A 30 47.96 -8.99 -44.78
C ALA A 30 47.75 -10.45 -44.31
N ALA A 31 46.63 -10.68 -43.64
CA ALA A 31 45.95 -11.96 -43.60
C ALA A 31 44.47 -11.70 -43.93
N LYS A 32 44.05 -12.15 -45.12
CA LYS A 32 42.63 -12.30 -45.47
C LYS A 32 42.05 -13.35 -44.52
N SER A 33 41.35 -12.91 -43.49
CA SER A 33 40.41 -13.74 -42.74
C SER A 33 39.02 -13.16 -42.99
N SER A 34 38.24 -13.84 -43.84
CA SER A 34 36.79 -13.67 -43.90
C SER A 34 36.24 -14.13 -42.55
N ALA A 35 36.17 -13.20 -41.60
CA ALA A 35 35.31 -13.35 -40.45
C ALA A 35 33.89 -13.03 -40.95
N GLU A 36 33.05 -14.06 -40.91
CA GLU A 36 31.59 -13.94 -41.00
C GLU A 36 31.15 -12.86 -39.97
N PRO A 37 30.29 -11.90 -40.36
CA PRO A 37 29.86 -10.88 -39.42
C PRO A 37 29.18 -11.57 -38.23
N GLU A 38 29.69 -11.32 -37.02
CA GLU A 38 28.97 -11.69 -35.81
C GLU A 38 27.54 -11.13 -35.90
N PRO A 39 26.51 -11.90 -35.54
CA PRO A 39 25.15 -11.41 -35.55
C PRO A 39 25.08 -10.18 -34.64
N THR A 40 24.81 -9.03 -35.23
CA THR A 40 24.48 -7.79 -34.53
C THR A 40 23.42 -8.12 -33.49
N ARG A 41 23.80 -8.04 -32.21
CA ARG A 41 22.89 -8.21 -31.07
C ARG A 41 21.69 -7.28 -31.33
N SER A 42 20.53 -7.88 -31.57
CA SER A 42 19.35 -7.17 -32.02
C SER A 42 19.04 -5.99 -31.08
N PRO A 43 18.78 -4.77 -31.60
CA PRO A 43 18.43 -3.59 -30.80
C PRO A 43 17.11 -3.73 -30.01
N SER A 44 16.42 -4.87 -30.13
CA SER A 44 15.09 -5.13 -29.56
C SER A 44 15.06 -5.24 -28.04
N SER A 45 16.14 -5.64 -27.36
CA SER A 45 16.12 -5.83 -25.89
C SER A 45 15.93 -4.50 -25.15
N SER A 46 16.62 -3.44 -25.61
CA SER A 46 16.57 -2.12 -24.97
C SER A 46 15.21 -1.42 -25.12
N SER A 47 14.39 -1.83 -26.09
CA SER A 47 13.03 -1.29 -26.23
C SER A 47 12.06 -2.01 -25.31
N ALA A 48 12.14 -3.34 -25.21
CA ALA A 48 11.30 -4.13 -24.32
C ALA A 48 11.57 -3.81 -22.85
N GLU A 49 12.84 -3.72 -22.45
CA GLU A 49 13.25 -3.32 -21.09
C GLU A 49 12.71 -1.93 -20.71
N LEU A 50 12.65 -0.99 -21.66
CA LEU A 50 12.10 0.35 -21.40
C LEU A 50 10.57 0.32 -21.29
N VAL A 51 9.88 -0.51 -22.08
CA VAL A 51 8.42 -0.70 -21.98
C VAL A 51 8.06 -1.26 -20.60
N GLU A 52 8.76 -2.31 -20.17
CA GLU A 52 8.61 -2.91 -18.83
C GLU A 52 8.86 -1.87 -17.74
N TRP A 53 9.98 -1.14 -17.81
CA TRP A 53 10.29 -0.08 -16.86
C TRP A 53 9.21 1.01 -16.79
N VAL A 54 8.67 1.42 -17.94
CA VAL A 54 7.59 2.42 -17.99
C VAL A 54 6.30 1.86 -17.39
N GLY A 55 6.01 0.57 -17.62
CA GLY A 55 4.90 -0.14 -16.99
C GLY A 55 4.99 -0.12 -15.47
N ASP A 56 6.13 -0.56 -14.92
CA ASP A 56 6.37 -0.57 -13.47
C ASP A 56 6.29 0.83 -12.85
N MET A 57 6.78 1.85 -13.58
CA MET A 57 6.69 3.24 -13.16
C MET A 57 5.23 3.72 -13.12
N CYS A 58 4.42 3.38 -14.14
CA CYS A 58 2.99 3.69 -14.16
C CYS A 58 2.24 2.99 -13.01
N GLU A 59 2.49 1.70 -12.81
CA GLU A 59 1.95 0.94 -11.69
C GLU A 59 2.27 1.58 -10.33
N SER A 60 3.54 1.94 -10.10
CA SER A 60 3.96 2.62 -8.87
C SER A 60 3.25 3.97 -8.68
N THR A 61 3.02 4.72 -9.76
CA THR A 61 2.28 5.99 -9.67
C THR A 61 0.79 5.80 -9.38
N VAL A 62 0.18 4.74 -9.92
CA VAL A 62 -1.22 4.37 -9.59
C VAL A 62 -1.31 3.90 -8.15
N ALA A 63 -0.36 3.11 -7.65
CA ALA A 63 -0.30 2.69 -6.25
C ALA A 63 -0.23 3.89 -5.30
N LEU A 64 0.61 4.90 -5.60
CA LEU A 64 0.65 6.15 -4.84
C LEU A 64 -0.67 6.94 -4.89
N GLU A 65 -1.33 6.99 -6.04
CA GLU A 65 -2.63 7.65 -6.17
C GLU A 65 -3.70 6.92 -5.36
N ASN A 66 -3.75 5.59 -5.41
CA ASN A 66 -4.68 4.77 -4.65
C ASN A 66 -4.44 4.89 -3.16
N LEU A 67 -3.18 4.84 -2.71
CA LEU A 67 -2.80 5.07 -1.31
C LEU A 67 -3.33 6.42 -0.80
N ARG A 68 -3.15 7.49 -1.58
CA ARG A 68 -3.69 8.82 -1.25
C ARG A 68 -5.21 8.85 -1.20
N LYS A 69 -5.89 8.19 -2.13
CA LYS A 69 -7.35 8.13 -2.14
C LYS A 69 -7.89 7.32 -0.97
N GLY A 70 -7.29 6.18 -0.67
CA GLY A 70 -7.61 5.32 0.49
C GLY A 70 -7.45 6.10 1.79
N SER A 71 -6.29 6.72 1.99
CA SER A 71 -6.00 7.58 3.14
C SER A 71 -7.06 8.67 3.37
N ALA A 72 -7.46 9.37 2.30
CA ALA A 72 -8.50 10.40 2.39
C ALA A 72 -9.89 9.81 2.70
N ALA A 73 -10.18 8.59 2.21
CA ALA A 73 -11.43 7.89 2.51
C ALA A 73 -11.47 7.41 3.97
N ASP A 74 -10.39 6.82 4.47
CA ASP A 74 -10.26 6.35 5.86
C ASP A 74 -10.39 7.52 6.84
N LEU A 75 -9.69 8.63 6.57
CA LEU A 75 -9.82 9.84 7.40
C LEU A 75 -11.28 10.33 7.45
N LYS A 76 -11.97 10.31 6.31
CA LYS A 76 -13.38 10.69 6.23
C LYS A 76 -14.27 9.72 7.02
N GLU A 77 -14.01 8.42 6.98
CA GLU A 77 -14.76 7.42 7.74
C GLU A 77 -14.56 7.60 9.25
N ILE A 78 -13.31 7.79 9.69
CA ILE A 78 -12.96 8.08 11.08
C ILE A 78 -13.71 9.33 11.57
N GLN A 79 -13.72 10.42 10.79
CA GLN A 79 -14.39 11.67 11.15
C GLN A 79 -15.92 11.59 11.17
N ASN A 80 -16.53 10.71 10.38
CA ASN A 80 -17.99 10.60 10.25
C ASN A 80 -18.59 9.44 11.08
N SER A 81 -17.78 8.73 11.85
CA SER A 81 -18.23 7.63 12.70
C SER A 81 -19.06 8.15 13.88
N ASP A 82 -20.40 8.15 13.74
CA ASP A 82 -21.34 8.51 14.81
C ASP A 82 -21.88 7.27 15.51
N ASP A 83 -21.16 6.80 16.53
CA ASP A 83 -21.56 5.66 17.35
C ASP A 83 -21.93 6.07 18.79
N GLY A 84 -21.99 7.37 19.07
CA GLY A 84 -22.25 7.95 20.39
C GLY A 84 -21.18 7.68 21.47
N THR A 85 -20.18 6.84 21.21
CA THR A 85 -19.14 6.44 22.17
C THR A 85 -17.71 6.79 21.74
N GLY A 86 -17.51 7.10 20.45
CA GLY A 86 -16.21 7.33 19.82
C GLY A 86 -15.38 6.06 19.61
N MET A 87 -15.91 4.87 19.92
CA MET A 87 -15.14 3.62 19.94
C MET A 87 -14.86 3.09 18.54
N LEU A 88 -15.83 3.18 17.62
CA LEU A 88 -15.65 2.85 16.20
C LEU A 88 -14.62 3.78 15.56
N ALA A 89 -14.77 5.10 15.72
CA ALA A 89 -13.81 6.08 15.24
C ALA A 89 -12.39 5.76 15.73
N HIS A 90 -12.26 5.36 17.00
CA HIS A 90 -10.99 4.94 17.58
C HIS A 90 -10.42 3.67 16.97
N ALA A 91 -11.25 2.64 16.77
CA ALA A 91 -10.82 1.40 16.15
C ALA A 91 -10.35 1.63 14.71
N HIS A 92 -11.08 2.42 13.93
CA HIS A 92 -10.67 2.83 12.58
C HIS A 92 -9.36 3.64 12.62
N ALA A 93 -9.23 4.59 13.55
CA ALA A 93 -8.00 5.36 13.72
C ALA A 93 -6.78 4.48 14.04
N LEU A 94 -6.93 3.52 14.96
CA LEU A 94 -5.85 2.59 15.29
C LEU A 94 -5.49 1.69 14.11
N SER A 95 -6.49 1.19 13.39
CA SER A 95 -6.29 0.39 12.18
C SER A 95 -5.51 1.18 11.14
N TYR A 96 -6.01 2.36 10.77
CA TYR A 96 -5.37 3.28 9.81
C TYR A 96 -3.92 3.62 10.19
N LEU A 97 -3.67 3.96 11.46
CA LEU A 97 -2.32 4.29 11.94
C LEU A 97 -1.37 3.10 11.93
N SER A 98 -1.90 1.87 11.98
CA SER A 98 -1.11 0.65 11.94
C SER A 98 -0.82 0.16 10.51
N THR A 99 -1.74 0.36 9.57
CA THR A 99 -1.63 -0.13 8.19
C THR A 99 -0.90 0.85 7.28
N THR A 100 -1.22 2.15 7.37
CA THR A 100 -0.69 3.18 6.46
C THR A 100 0.83 3.22 6.36
N PRO A 101 1.62 3.11 7.47
CA PRO A 101 3.08 3.04 7.34
C PRO A 101 3.57 1.85 6.52
N ALA A 102 2.93 0.68 6.67
CA ALA A 102 3.29 -0.53 5.93
C ALA A 102 2.95 -0.40 4.43
N ASP A 103 1.83 0.25 4.09
CA ASP A 103 1.45 0.50 2.70
C ASP A 103 2.43 1.47 2.02
N VAL A 104 2.85 2.52 2.74
CA VAL A 104 3.89 3.46 2.26
C VAL A 104 5.24 2.73 2.07
N GLU A 105 5.61 1.84 3.00
CA GLU A 105 6.83 1.03 2.89
C GLU A 105 6.79 0.06 1.70
N THR A 106 5.63 -0.52 1.41
CA THR A 106 5.43 -1.40 0.25
C THR A 106 5.72 -0.64 -1.04
N VAL A 107 5.10 0.53 -1.23
CA VAL A 107 5.35 1.38 -2.40
C VAL A 107 6.81 1.86 -2.46
N ALA A 108 7.43 2.13 -1.30
CA ALA A 108 8.86 2.45 -1.25
C ALA A 108 9.70 1.28 -1.78
N GLY A 109 9.39 0.05 -1.38
CA GLY A 109 10.05 -1.17 -1.84
C GLY A 109 9.95 -1.36 -3.35
N ASP A 110 8.76 -1.19 -3.91
CA ASP A 110 8.51 -1.32 -5.36
C ASP A 110 9.33 -0.31 -6.16
N LEU A 111 9.32 0.96 -5.73
CA LEU A 111 10.14 2.01 -6.34
C LEU A 111 11.64 1.77 -6.15
N GLU A 112 12.05 1.09 -5.08
CA GLU A 112 13.46 0.72 -4.86
C GLU A 112 13.93 -0.40 -5.78
N ALA A 113 13.05 -1.37 -6.05
CA ALA A 113 13.28 -2.46 -6.99
C ALA A 113 13.35 -1.98 -8.44
N LEU A 114 12.68 -0.86 -8.76
CA LEU A 114 12.71 -0.27 -10.09
C LEU A 114 14.14 0.18 -10.49
N GLY A 115 14.71 -0.57 -11.43
CA GLY A 115 16.02 -0.35 -12.03
C GLY A 115 16.11 0.97 -12.81
N ALA A 116 17.29 1.28 -13.35
CA ALA A 116 17.45 2.47 -14.21
C ALA A 116 16.83 2.22 -15.59
N SER A 117 16.16 3.22 -16.14
CA SER A 117 15.54 3.18 -17.47
C SER A 117 16.55 3.32 -18.62
N GLY A 118 17.72 3.89 -18.32
CA GLY A 118 18.68 4.34 -19.33
C GLY A 118 18.30 5.66 -20.01
N VAL A 119 17.21 6.31 -19.58
CA VAL A 119 16.79 7.66 -20.00
C VAL A 119 17.03 8.63 -18.84
N PRO A 120 18.05 9.52 -18.91
CA PRO A 120 18.47 10.31 -17.75
C PRO A 120 17.39 11.19 -17.11
N ALA A 121 16.41 11.67 -17.88
CA ALA A 121 15.30 12.45 -17.34
C ALA A 121 14.30 11.59 -16.56
N ALA A 122 14.03 10.36 -17.03
CA ALA A 122 13.15 9.41 -16.36
C ALA A 122 13.81 8.85 -15.09
N ASP A 123 15.13 8.62 -15.12
CA ASP A 123 15.89 8.19 -13.93
C ASP A 123 15.83 9.26 -12.82
N ARG A 124 15.92 10.55 -13.18
CA ARG A 124 15.76 11.65 -12.21
C ARG A 124 14.35 11.70 -11.60
N LEU A 125 13.32 11.45 -12.40
CA LEU A 125 11.94 11.36 -11.93
C LEU A 125 11.80 10.22 -10.90
N ARG A 126 12.26 9.01 -11.25
CA ARG A 126 12.27 7.87 -10.34
C ARG A 126 13.02 8.18 -9.03
N ASP A 127 14.22 8.75 -9.13
CA ASP A 127 15.04 9.07 -7.94
C ASP A 127 14.37 10.12 -7.05
N ALA A 128 13.73 11.13 -7.65
CA ALA A 128 12.97 12.13 -6.91
C ALA A 128 11.77 11.51 -6.18
N LEU A 129 11.04 10.61 -6.84
CA LEU A 129 9.90 9.91 -6.26
C LEU A 129 10.34 8.98 -5.12
N ARG A 130 11.36 8.13 -5.34
CA ARG A 130 11.98 7.27 -4.31
C ARG A 130 12.37 8.07 -3.07
N LYS A 131 13.08 9.18 -3.27
CA LYS A 131 13.54 10.05 -2.17
C LYS A 131 12.36 10.63 -1.38
N LYS A 132 11.25 10.95 -2.06
CA LYS A 132 10.05 11.51 -1.45
C LYS A 132 9.30 10.45 -0.65
N VAL A 133 9.00 9.30 -1.25
CA VAL A 133 8.30 8.19 -0.58
C VAL A 133 9.09 7.69 0.63
N ARG A 134 10.41 7.47 0.48
CA ARG A 134 11.27 7.04 1.59
C ARG A 134 11.33 8.05 2.73
N ARG A 135 11.28 9.35 2.44
CA ARG A 135 11.20 10.38 3.50
C ARG A 135 9.93 10.19 4.31
N VAL A 136 8.78 10.08 3.64
CA VAL A 136 7.49 9.90 4.31
C VAL A 136 7.46 8.58 5.09
N ALA A 137 7.93 7.48 4.50
CA ALA A 137 8.04 6.18 5.19
C ALA A 137 8.83 6.30 6.51
N ASN A 138 10.01 6.93 6.46
CA ASN A 138 10.84 7.13 7.65
C ASN A 138 10.17 8.04 8.70
N GLU A 139 9.48 9.10 8.25
CA GLU A 139 8.78 10.00 9.15
C GLU A 139 7.61 9.29 9.85
N LEU A 140 6.87 8.44 9.12
CA LEU A 140 5.78 7.62 9.67
C LEU A 140 6.30 6.56 10.64
N GLY A 141 7.34 5.80 10.26
CA GLY A 141 7.93 4.76 11.11
C GLY A 141 8.63 5.29 12.37
N ALA A 142 9.02 6.57 12.40
CA ALA A 142 9.60 7.21 13.57
C ALA A 142 8.55 7.71 14.58
N ARG A 143 7.26 7.72 14.22
CA ARG A 143 6.20 8.19 15.12
C ARG A 143 6.00 7.20 16.27
N PRO A 144 5.86 7.68 17.51
CA PRO A 144 5.47 6.82 18.62
C PRO A 144 4.04 6.30 18.39
N PRO A 145 3.69 5.13 18.93
CA PRO A 145 2.34 4.62 18.85
C PRO A 145 1.36 5.62 19.49
N ALA A 146 0.21 5.81 18.86
CA ALA A 146 -0.82 6.70 19.38
C ALA A 146 -1.41 6.15 20.68
N VAL A 147 -1.19 6.86 21.80
CA VAL A 147 -1.74 6.48 23.11
C VAL A 147 -2.85 7.46 23.48
N GLY A 148 -4.11 7.01 23.35
CA GLY A 148 -5.32 7.77 23.71
C GLY A 148 -6.12 8.29 22.51
N LEU A 149 -7.42 8.51 22.73
CA LEU A 149 -8.44 8.88 21.73
C LEU A 149 -8.14 10.21 21.02
N GLU A 150 -8.01 11.30 21.80
CA GLU A 150 -7.78 12.65 21.26
C GLU A 150 -6.44 12.76 20.51
N TYR A 151 -5.44 12.00 20.98
CA TYR A 151 -4.15 11.90 20.30
C TYR A 151 -4.24 11.09 19.00
N ALA A 152 -5.09 10.06 18.94
CA ALA A 152 -5.29 9.26 17.74
C ALA A 152 -5.87 10.11 16.60
N GLU A 153 -6.92 10.90 16.86
CA GLU A 153 -7.56 11.74 15.83
C GLU A 153 -6.60 12.77 15.21
N SER A 154 -5.83 13.50 16.03
CA SER A 154 -4.83 14.44 15.50
C SER A 154 -3.72 13.73 14.74
N THR A 155 -3.33 12.53 15.19
CA THR A 155 -2.29 11.74 14.53
C THR A 155 -2.76 11.20 13.19
N VAL A 156 -4.04 10.79 13.05
CA VAL A 156 -4.61 10.34 11.77
C VAL A 156 -4.53 11.46 10.74
N ALA A 157 -4.93 12.69 11.10
CA ALA A 157 -4.87 13.84 10.20
C ALA A 157 -3.43 14.17 9.76
N ASP A 158 -2.46 14.14 10.70
CA ASP A 158 -1.05 14.33 10.38
C ASP A 158 -0.50 13.25 9.42
N VAL A 159 -0.90 12.00 9.62
CA VAL A 159 -0.49 10.87 8.76
C VAL A 159 -1.11 11.02 7.38
N ASP A 160 -2.40 11.37 7.29
CA ASP A 160 -3.03 11.65 5.99
C ASP A 160 -2.33 12.81 5.27
N GLU A 161 -2.01 13.91 5.96
CA GLU A 161 -1.28 15.03 5.34
C GLU A 161 0.06 14.56 4.74
N GLN A 162 0.80 13.71 5.45
CA GLN A 162 2.05 13.13 4.96
C GLN A 162 1.82 12.23 3.74
N VAL A 163 0.78 11.40 3.74
CA VAL A 163 0.41 10.56 2.58
C VAL A 163 -0.03 11.43 1.40
N GLN A 164 -0.88 12.44 1.61
CA GLN A 164 -1.31 13.39 0.58
C GLN A 164 -0.15 14.15 -0.04
N SER A 165 0.93 14.34 0.71
CA SER A 165 2.15 14.96 0.19
C SER A 165 2.81 14.14 -0.91
N LEU A 166 2.54 12.82 -1.04
CA LEU A 166 3.13 11.88 -2.02
C LEU A 166 2.64 12.09 -3.47
N THR A 167 2.56 13.33 -3.91
CA THR A 167 2.31 13.70 -5.31
C THR A 167 3.54 13.41 -6.19
N PRO A 168 3.36 13.02 -7.47
CA PRO A 168 4.46 12.95 -8.44
C PRO A 168 5.21 14.29 -8.55
N PRO A 169 6.55 14.29 -8.67
CA PRO A 169 7.31 15.52 -8.89
C PRO A 169 7.17 15.99 -10.34
N GLU A 170 7.34 17.30 -10.57
CA GLU A 170 7.38 17.87 -11.92
C GLU A 170 8.82 17.90 -12.48
N PRO A 171 9.03 17.60 -13.79
CA PRO A 171 8.04 17.03 -14.70
C PRO A 171 7.73 15.56 -14.36
N ASP A 172 6.46 15.19 -14.47
CA ASP A 172 6.00 13.83 -14.32
C ASP A 172 6.24 13.00 -15.60
N LEU A 173 5.87 11.72 -15.57
CA LEU A 173 6.10 10.81 -16.69
C LEU A 173 5.39 11.28 -17.98
N PRO A 174 4.10 11.67 -17.97
CA PRO A 174 3.46 12.29 -19.13
C PRO A 174 4.18 13.53 -19.68
N ALA A 175 4.62 14.46 -18.82
CA ALA A 175 5.36 15.63 -19.28
C ALA A 175 6.73 15.28 -19.90
N LEU A 176 7.32 14.14 -19.52
CA LEU A 176 8.55 13.64 -20.14
C LEU A 176 8.29 12.95 -21.49
N THR A 177 7.17 12.25 -21.68
CA THR A 177 6.84 11.59 -22.95
C THR A 177 6.67 12.61 -24.07
N GLU A 178 6.10 13.80 -23.79
CA GLU A 178 6.00 14.90 -24.75
C GLU A 178 7.36 15.34 -25.33
N LYS A 179 8.44 15.19 -24.56
CA LYS A 179 9.79 15.69 -24.90
C LYS A 179 10.73 14.61 -25.40
N ILE A 180 10.44 13.34 -25.10
CA ILE A 180 11.36 12.21 -25.31
C ILE A 180 10.63 11.14 -26.13
N PRO A 181 10.80 11.11 -27.47
CA PRO A 181 10.05 10.21 -28.35
C PRO A 181 10.18 8.72 -28.01
N ARG A 182 11.36 8.27 -27.56
CA ARG A 182 11.57 6.88 -27.14
C ARG A 182 10.75 6.53 -25.89
N LEU A 183 10.59 7.48 -24.98
CA LEU A 183 9.80 7.29 -23.76
C LEU A 183 8.30 7.31 -24.09
N ALA A 184 7.86 8.18 -25.00
CA ALA A 184 6.49 8.16 -25.51
C ALA A 184 6.12 6.82 -26.16
N ALA A 185 6.99 6.29 -27.03
CA ALA A 185 6.74 5.00 -27.67
C ALA A 185 6.67 3.84 -26.67
N ALA A 186 7.46 3.89 -25.59
CA ALA A 186 7.40 2.90 -24.52
C ALA A 186 6.12 3.04 -23.68
N TYR A 187 5.73 4.28 -23.37
CA TYR A 187 4.51 4.61 -22.64
C TYR A 187 3.24 4.14 -23.36
N GLU A 188 3.17 4.32 -24.69
CA GLU A 188 2.03 3.85 -25.49
C GLU A 188 1.93 2.31 -25.53
N GLN A 189 3.04 1.60 -25.35
CA GLN A 189 3.09 0.12 -25.36
C GLN A 189 2.89 -0.50 -23.98
N ALA A 190 3.13 0.25 -22.91
CA ALA A 190 2.98 -0.24 -21.55
C ALA A 190 1.50 -0.27 -21.16
N GLU A 191 0.94 -1.46 -20.95
CA GLU A 191 -0.47 -1.66 -20.61
C GLU A 191 -0.85 -0.98 -19.30
N GLN A 192 0.07 -0.92 -18.35
CA GLN A 192 -0.10 -0.27 -17.04
C GLN A 192 -0.31 1.24 -17.14
N CYS A 193 0.13 1.86 -18.24
CA CYS A 193 -0.04 3.28 -18.49
C CYS A 193 -1.36 3.61 -19.22
N ALA A 194 -2.13 2.59 -19.62
CA ALA A 194 -3.39 2.80 -20.33
C ALA A 194 -4.45 3.45 -19.42
N PRO A 195 -5.29 4.35 -19.95
CA PRO A 195 -6.40 4.92 -19.19
C PRO A 195 -7.33 3.83 -18.65
N GLY A 196 -7.57 3.85 -17.34
CA GLY A 196 -8.45 2.88 -16.67
C GLY A 196 -7.80 1.53 -16.38
N TRP A 197 -6.48 1.39 -16.62
CA TRP A 197 -5.73 0.26 -16.09
C TRP A 197 -5.88 0.20 -14.56
N LYS A 198 -5.96 -1.02 -14.03
CA LYS A 198 -5.99 -1.31 -12.61
C LYS A 198 -4.94 -2.38 -12.33
N PRO A 199 -4.19 -2.28 -11.22
CA PRO A 199 -3.31 -3.35 -10.80
C PRO A 199 -4.09 -4.66 -10.70
N ASP A 200 -3.55 -5.72 -11.29
CA ASP A 200 -4.03 -7.09 -11.11
C ASP A 200 -3.76 -7.47 -9.63
N GLY A 201 -4.69 -7.11 -8.75
CA GLY A 201 -4.51 -7.15 -7.29
C GLY A 201 -5.10 -5.96 -6.53
N SER A 202 -5.56 -4.91 -7.24
CA SER A 202 -6.48 -3.90 -6.69
C SER A 202 -7.96 -4.29 -6.82
N SER A 203 -8.26 -5.45 -7.41
CA SER A 203 -9.24 -6.36 -6.82
C SER A 203 -8.51 -7.04 -5.67
N GLY A 204 -8.84 -6.67 -4.42
CA GLY A 204 -8.06 -7.01 -3.24
C GLY A 204 -7.64 -8.48 -3.16
N GLU A 205 -6.56 -8.73 -2.42
CA GLU A 205 -6.31 -10.01 -1.74
C GLU A 205 -6.83 -11.26 -2.47
N GLY A 206 -6.23 -11.71 -3.57
CA GLY A 206 -6.56 -13.03 -4.11
C GLY A 206 -8.07 -13.35 -4.11
N ASP A 207 -8.88 -12.49 -4.72
CA ASP A 207 -10.28 -12.76 -5.07
C ASP A 207 -10.35 -13.93 -6.07
N SER A 208 -10.04 -15.15 -5.61
CA SER A 208 -11.16 -16.08 -5.65
C SER A 208 -12.11 -15.47 -4.62
N PRO A 209 -13.20 -14.78 -5.04
CA PRO A 209 -14.21 -14.40 -4.06
C PRO A 209 -14.43 -15.67 -3.26
N ALA A 210 -14.20 -15.61 -1.94
CA ALA A 210 -14.74 -16.63 -1.08
C ALA A 210 -16.19 -16.72 -1.54
N PRO A 211 -16.62 -17.85 -2.11
CA PRO A 211 -17.81 -17.92 -2.94
C PRO A 211 -18.90 -17.18 -2.20
N ASP A 212 -19.49 -16.14 -2.84
CA ASP A 212 -20.60 -15.36 -2.28
C ASP A 212 -21.43 -16.35 -1.50
N PRO A 213 -21.58 -16.21 -0.16
CA PRO A 213 -22.29 -17.19 0.63
C PRO A 213 -23.69 -17.27 0.06
N THR A 214 -23.90 -18.25 -0.81
CA THR A 214 -25.05 -18.32 -1.71
C THR A 214 -26.09 -19.11 -0.95
N GLY A 215 -26.54 -18.51 0.14
CA GLY A 215 -27.45 -19.13 1.05
C GLY A 215 -27.74 -18.24 2.24
N PRO A 216 -28.94 -18.33 2.81
CA PRO A 216 -29.25 -17.65 4.06
C PRO A 216 -28.23 -18.05 5.14
N LEU A 217 -27.89 -17.11 6.03
CA LEU A 217 -27.07 -17.43 7.20
C LEU A 217 -27.54 -18.73 7.86
N PRO A 218 -26.63 -19.65 8.17
CA PRO A 218 -26.98 -20.85 8.90
C PRO A 218 -27.63 -20.45 10.23
N LYS A 219 -28.53 -21.28 10.72
CA LYS A 219 -29.14 -21.03 12.02
C LYS A 219 -28.10 -21.28 13.11
N ALA A 220 -27.68 -20.22 13.78
CA ALA A 220 -26.84 -20.30 14.97
C ALA A 220 -27.50 -21.19 16.05
N ALA A 221 -26.75 -22.11 16.65
CA ALA A 221 -27.28 -23.05 17.64
C ALA A 221 -27.99 -22.34 18.81
N ASP A 222 -27.43 -21.22 19.28
CA ASP A 222 -27.95 -20.40 20.38
C ASP A 222 -28.71 -19.16 19.89
N GLY A 223 -28.84 -18.96 18.57
CA GLY A 223 -29.51 -17.79 18.00
C GLY A 223 -28.89 -16.48 18.51
N LYS A 224 -29.70 -15.53 18.99
CA LYS A 224 -29.22 -14.27 19.60
C LYS A 224 -29.00 -14.35 21.12
N ASN A 225 -28.92 -15.57 21.69
CA ASN A 225 -28.76 -15.75 23.14
C ASN A 225 -27.28 -15.67 23.55
N TYR A 226 -26.73 -14.45 23.62
CA TYR A 226 -25.31 -14.24 23.97
C TYR A 226 -24.93 -14.72 25.38
N ALA A 227 -25.92 -14.89 26.28
CA ALA A 227 -25.68 -15.45 27.61
C ALA A 227 -25.29 -16.94 27.57
N ALA A 228 -25.61 -17.66 26.49
CA ALA A 228 -25.19 -19.05 26.29
C ALA A 228 -23.66 -19.19 26.29
N CYS A 229 -22.94 -18.13 25.88
CA CYS A 229 -21.48 -18.12 25.78
C CYS A 229 -20.75 -18.09 27.13
N SER A 230 -21.45 -18.01 28.25
CA SER A 230 -20.85 -17.81 29.58
C SER A 230 -19.77 -18.85 29.96
N ASP A 231 -19.88 -20.09 29.49
CA ASP A 231 -18.91 -21.17 29.70
C ASP A 231 -17.75 -21.18 28.68
N GLY A 232 -17.82 -20.32 27.66
CA GLY A 232 -16.87 -20.23 26.55
C GLY A 232 -17.23 -21.08 25.33
N ALA A 233 -18.38 -21.74 25.31
CA ALA A 233 -18.82 -22.59 24.20
C ALA A 233 -20.25 -22.23 23.75
N CYS A 234 -20.38 -21.54 22.63
CA CYS A 234 -21.69 -21.17 22.07
C CYS A 234 -21.58 -20.93 20.56
N GLU A 235 -22.72 -20.87 19.89
CA GLU A 235 -22.82 -20.40 18.52
C GLU A 235 -23.97 -19.40 18.38
N VAL A 236 -23.65 -18.13 18.13
CA VAL A 236 -24.61 -17.02 18.18
C VAL A 236 -24.65 -16.24 16.87
N LEU A 237 -25.79 -15.59 16.62
CA LEU A 237 -26.01 -14.69 15.48
C LEU A 237 -25.89 -13.23 15.94
N VAL A 238 -24.98 -12.48 15.32
CA VAL A 238 -24.81 -11.04 15.51
C VAL A 238 -25.21 -10.33 14.22
N THR A 239 -26.17 -9.41 14.27
CA THR A 239 -26.69 -8.72 13.06
C THR A 239 -26.13 -7.32 12.83
N SER A 240 -25.45 -6.76 13.84
CA SER A 240 -24.78 -5.45 13.72
C SER A 240 -23.71 -5.32 14.79
N THR A 241 -24.10 -5.13 16.05
CA THR A 241 -23.18 -5.04 17.19
C THR A 241 -23.67 -5.87 18.36
N ALA A 242 -22.74 -6.45 19.12
CA ALA A 242 -23.06 -7.21 20.33
C ALA A 242 -21.86 -7.25 21.30
N ASP A 243 -22.14 -7.08 22.59
CA ASP A 243 -21.21 -7.41 23.67
C ASP A 243 -21.46 -8.83 24.14
N ILE A 244 -20.46 -9.70 23.98
CA ILE A 244 -20.54 -11.12 24.32
C ILE A 244 -19.53 -11.40 25.43
N THR A 245 -20.03 -11.88 26.58
CA THR A 245 -19.16 -12.36 27.65
C THR A 245 -19.00 -13.87 27.54
N ALA A 246 -17.78 -14.31 27.18
CA ALA A 246 -17.46 -15.72 27.05
C ALA A 246 -16.30 -16.10 27.99
N LYS A 247 -16.54 -17.06 28.90
CA LYS A 247 -15.55 -17.48 29.91
C LYS A 247 -14.94 -16.31 30.71
N GLY A 248 -15.75 -15.30 31.01
CA GLY A 248 -15.30 -14.09 31.71
C GLY A 248 -14.53 -13.07 30.87
N THR A 249 -14.29 -13.34 29.58
CA THR A 249 -13.75 -12.37 28.62
C THR A 249 -14.91 -11.64 27.94
N ASN A 250 -14.94 -10.30 28.03
CA ASN A 250 -15.89 -9.49 27.27
C ASN A 250 -15.32 -9.22 25.87
N VAL A 251 -16.10 -9.58 24.85
CA VAL A 251 -15.78 -9.40 23.44
C VAL A 251 -16.86 -8.53 22.82
N HIS A 252 -16.48 -7.33 22.41
CA HIS A 252 -17.32 -6.47 21.60
C HIS A 252 -17.19 -6.89 20.13
N VAL A 253 -18.32 -7.19 19.49
CA VAL A 253 -18.39 -7.66 18.12
C VAL A 253 -19.12 -6.63 17.28
N ILE A 254 -18.53 -6.27 16.13
CA ILE A 254 -19.13 -5.43 15.11
C ILE A 254 -19.17 -6.24 13.81
N VAL A 255 -20.31 -6.24 13.13
CA VAL A 255 -20.54 -6.91 11.85
C VAL A 255 -20.93 -5.84 10.85
N SER A 256 -20.14 -5.75 9.79
CA SER A 256 -20.36 -4.90 8.60
C SER A 256 -20.69 -5.77 7.40
N ASP A 257 -20.98 -5.18 6.24
CA ASP A 257 -21.34 -5.93 5.03
C ASP A 257 -20.21 -6.88 4.55
N ASP A 258 -18.96 -6.51 4.81
CA ASP A 258 -17.75 -7.17 4.29
C ASP A 258 -16.85 -7.79 5.38
N SER A 259 -17.15 -7.53 6.66
CA SER A 259 -16.23 -7.91 7.73
C SER A 259 -16.89 -8.12 9.09
N VAL A 260 -16.20 -8.90 9.93
CA VAL A 260 -16.50 -9.10 11.35
C VAL A 260 -15.30 -8.63 12.18
N THR A 261 -15.53 -7.66 13.05
CA THR A 261 -14.54 -7.10 13.95
C THR A 261 -14.79 -7.57 15.38
N PHE A 262 -13.74 -8.09 16.02
CA PHE A 262 -13.70 -8.49 17.42
C PHE A 262 -12.81 -7.53 18.20
N GLN A 263 -13.32 -7.01 19.32
CA GLN A 263 -12.56 -6.17 20.22
C GLN A 263 -12.63 -6.72 21.64
N SER A 264 -11.46 -6.88 22.27
CA SER A 264 -11.37 -7.34 23.66
C SER A 264 -10.06 -6.89 24.30
N GLY A 265 -10.11 -6.41 25.55
CA GLY A 265 -8.92 -6.05 26.32
C GLY A 265 -8.02 -4.97 25.67
N GLY A 266 -8.59 -4.13 24.80
CA GLY A 266 -7.85 -3.11 24.03
C GLY A 266 -7.29 -3.60 22.68
N GLY A 267 -7.37 -4.89 22.36
CA GLY A 267 -7.04 -5.42 21.04
C GLY A 267 -8.24 -5.40 20.10
N VAL A 268 -7.99 -5.19 18.81
CA VAL A 268 -8.97 -5.23 17.72
C VAL A 268 -8.47 -6.23 16.66
N MET A 269 -9.37 -7.09 16.17
CA MET A 269 -9.10 -8.06 15.10
C MET A 269 -10.27 -8.02 14.11
N GLN A 270 -9.99 -7.98 12.81
CA GLN A 270 -11.00 -7.94 11.76
C GLN A 270 -10.80 -9.10 10.79
N PHE A 271 -11.90 -9.71 10.35
CA PHE A 271 -11.91 -10.84 9.42
C PHE A 271 -12.93 -10.60 8.32
N GLY A 272 -12.55 -10.84 7.07
CA GLY A 272 -13.47 -10.93 5.95
C GLY A 272 -14.04 -12.34 5.81
N GLY A 273 -15.37 -12.46 5.71
CA GLY A 273 -16.05 -13.72 5.40
C GLY A 273 -15.94 -14.84 6.44
N ALA A 274 -16.35 -16.06 6.04
CA ALA A 274 -16.34 -17.25 6.88
C ALA A 274 -14.93 -17.86 7.02
N GLY A 275 -14.65 -18.44 8.19
CA GLY A 275 -13.39 -19.13 8.49
C GLY A 275 -12.37 -18.28 9.26
N GLY A 276 -12.61 -16.98 9.44
CA GLY A 276 -11.78 -16.12 10.28
C GLY A 276 -11.79 -16.57 11.75
N GLU A 277 -10.63 -16.51 12.41
CA GLU A 277 -10.46 -16.99 13.79
C GLU A 277 -9.77 -15.95 14.67
N ALA A 278 -10.46 -15.50 15.72
CA ALA A 278 -9.94 -14.60 16.74
C ALA A 278 -9.53 -15.38 17.98
N GLY A 279 -8.28 -15.23 18.42
CA GLY A 279 -7.79 -15.77 19.68
C GLY A 279 -7.84 -14.72 20.78
N PHE A 280 -8.32 -15.10 21.97
CA PHE A 280 -8.35 -14.25 23.15
C PHE A 280 -7.58 -14.91 24.30
N GLY A 281 -7.23 -14.12 25.31
CA GLY A 281 -6.66 -14.64 26.55
C GLY A 281 -7.52 -15.76 27.17
N ASN A 282 -6.90 -16.58 28.03
CA ASN A 282 -7.53 -17.75 28.65
C ASN A 282 -7.89 -18.91 27.69
N GLY A 283 -7.30 -18.91 26.49
CA GLY A 283 -7.51 -19.94 25.47
C GLY A 283 -8.90 -19.88 24.83
N LEU A 284 -9.60 -18.75 24.93
CA LEU A 284 -10.87 -18.52 24.26
C LEU A 284 -10.60 -18.23 22.78
N LYS A 285 -11.44 -18.78 21.90
CA LYS A 285 -11.38 -18.60 20.45
C LYS A 285 -12.77 -18.25 19.93
N ALA A 286 -12.87 -17.30 19.00
CA ALA A 286 -14.06 -17.08 18.19
C ALA A 286 -13.76 -17.44 16.73
N THR A 287 -14.71 -18.11 16.07
CA THR A 287 -14.65 -18.44 14.64
C THR A 287 -15.85 -17.82 13.95
N VAL A 288 -15.63 -17.14 12.81
CA VAL A 288 -16.70 -16.71 11.91
C VAL A 288 -17.20 -17.93 11.14
N VAL A 289 -18.37 -18.46 11.48
CA VAL A 289 -18.96 -19.64 10.83
C VAL A 289 -19.54 -19.26 9.48
N ALA A 290 -20.23 -18.11 9.43
CA ALA A 290 -20.81 -17.53 8.24
C ALA A 290 -20.98 -16.02 8.44
N HIS A 291 -20.98 -15.27 7.35
CA HIS A 291 -21.12 -13.83 7.34
C HIS A 291 -21.76 -13.39 6.03
N ASP A 292 -22.75 -12.51 6.08
CA ASP A 292 -23.36 -11.83 4.96
C ASP A 292 -23.90 -10.45 5.40
N LYS A 293 -24.57 -9.74 4.49
CA LYS A 293 -25.20 -8.44 4.75
C LYS A 293 -26.26 -8.43 5.87
N ASP A 294 -26.79 -9.58 6.26
CA ASP A 294 -27.82 -9.72 7.30
C ASP A 294 -27.21 -10.04 8.69
N GLY A 295 -25.91 -10.37 8.74
CA GLY A 295 -25.16 -10.58 9.98
C GLY A 295 -24.04 -11.62 9.89
N ALA A 296 -23.59 -12.10 11.05
CA ALA A 296 -22.59 -13.14 11.17
C ALA A 296 -22.99 -14.19 12.22
N VAL A 297 -22.74 -15.46 11.90
CA VAL A 297 -22.84 -16.56 12.85
C VAL A 297 -21.44 -16.83 13.41
N LEU A 298 -21.30 -16.72 14.72
CA LEU A 298 -20.03 -16.78 15.42
C LEU A 298 -20.04 -17.95 16.39
N ARG A 299 -18.97 -18.75 16.36
CA ARG A 299 -18.78 -19.84 17.29
C ARG A 299 -17.65 -19.52 18.26
N PHE A 300 -17.95 -19.53 19.55
CA PHE A 300 -16.95 -19.44 20.62
C PHE A 300 -16.58 -20.83 21.11
N GLY A 301 -15.31 -21.04 21.41
CA GLY A 301 -14.78 -22.31 21.92
C GLY A 301 -13.42 -22.13 22.59
N LEU A 302 -12.84 -23.25 23.03
CA LEU A 302 -11.48 -23.29 23.58
C LEU A 302 -10.49 -23.73 22.50
N SER A 303 -9.33 -23.07 22.44
CA SER A 303 -8.18 -23.46 21.62
C SER A 303 -7.48 -24.70 22.15
#